data_AF-A0A8S3IQS1-F1
#
_entry.id   AF-A0A8S3IQS1-F1
#
_cell.length_a   1.000
_cell.length_b   1.000
_cell.length_c   1.000
_cell.angle_alpha   90.00
_cell.angle_beta   90.00
_cell.angle_gamma   90.00
#
_symmetry.space_group_name_H-M   'P 1'
#
loop_
_entity.id
_entity.type
_entity.pdbx_description
1 polymer ?
#
loop_
_entity_poly.entity_id
_entity_poly.type
_entity_poly.pdbx_seq_one_letter_code
_entity_poly.pdbx_strand_id
1 'polypeptide(L)'
;PDDYRIYSTSRPLLELNLDFAKWLCNVPQSSDTLKDVERKLSRLFNTEACLNGSFLSLPDTHFRTSSSNPGIDLDQVITVMEKLRSCDPKVQQLLFEHIQSILLTLPETAPCFEALRIYLILPFCHIFENEESFETVSAPFAQAATRLKKTADGRVLDYWILHIGRKFVQRIIELYKPLVVKIIQINSMGSTLATEQYQIVLEAVLELLKKVHN
;
A
#
# COMPACT_ATOMS: atom_id res chain seq x y z
N PRO A 1 -21.48 -4.85 -42.64
CA PRO A 1 -21.82 -5.41 -41.32
C PRO A 1 -21.36 -4.41 -40.25
N ASP A 2 -22.32 -3.67 -39.71
CA ASP A 2 -22.05 -2.65 -38.69
C ASP A 2 -21.69 -3.32 -37.36
N ASP A 3 -20.54 -2.96 -36.80
CA ASP A 3 -20.04 -3.45 -35.51
C ASP A 3 -20.78 -2.71 -34.39
N TYR A 4 -21.91 -3.28 -33.94
CA TYR A 4 -22.75 -2.77 -32.84
C TYR A 4 -22.18 -3.08 -31.45
N ARG A 5 -20.87 -2.94 -31.23
CA ARG A 5 -20.30 -2.96 -29.88
C ARG A 5 -20.53 -1.62 -29.19
N ILE A 6 -21.79 -1.33 -28.89
CA ILE A 6 -22.13 -0.40 -27.83
C ILE A 6 -21.84 -1.15 -26.53
N TYR A 7 -20.65 -0.97 -25.98
CA TYR A 7 -20.36 -1.40 -24.62
C TYR A 7 -21.31 -0.62 -23.70
N SER A 8 -22.34 -1.30 -23.19
CA SER A 8 -23.24 -0.71 -22.20
C SER A 8 -22.41 -0.23 -21.02
N THR A 9 -22.51 1.07 -20.73
CA THR A 9 -22.09 1.80 -19.53
C THR A 9 -21.69 0.88 -18.36
N SER A 10 -20.41 0.48 -18.30
CA SER A 10 -19.89 -0.05 -17.04
C SER A 10 -19.93 1.11 -16.05
N ARG A 11 -20.40 0.87 -14.82
CA ARG A 11 -20.21 1.86 -13.75
C ARG A 11 -18.73 2.24 -13.76
N PRO A 12 -18.37 3.54 -13.74
CA PRO A 12 -16.97 3.93 -13.70
C PRO A 12 -16.32 3.24 -12.49
N LEU A 13 -15.12 2.70 -12.70
CA LEU A 13 -14.31 2.14 -11.62
C LEU A 13 -14.17 3.21 -10.53
N LEU A 14 -14.29 2.80 -9.27
CA LEU A 14 -14.09 3.73 -8.17
C LEU A 14 -12.57 3.89 -7.99
N GLU A 15 -12.09 5.11 -8.15
CA GLU A 15 -10.67 5.44 -8.00
C GLU A 15 -10.44 6.22 -6.71
N LEU A 16 -9.38 5.87 -6.01
CA LEU A 16 -8.86 6.63 -4.88
C LEU A 16 -8.07 7.83 -5.41
N ASN A 17 -8.79 8.89 -5.75
CA ASN A 17 -8.21 10.18 -6.13
C ASN A 17 -8.42 11.23 -5.02
N LEU A 18 -7.87 12.43 -5.24
CA LEU A 18 -7.94 13.52 -4.27
C LEU A 18 -9.38 13.95 -3.96
N ASP A 19 -10.28 13.93 -4.94
CA ASP A 19 -11.67 14.32 -4.71
C ASP A 19 -12.44 13.28 -3.89
N PHE A 20 -12.17 11.99 -4.13
CA PHE A 20 -12.71 10.93 -3.29
C PHE A 20 -12.15 11.01 -1.85
N ALA A 21 -10.86 11.28 -1.69
CA ALA A 21 -10.25 11.48 -0.37
C ALA A 21 -10.82 12.73 0.36
N LYS A 22 -11.05 13.83 -0.36
CA LYS A 22 -11.73 15.01 0.20
C LYS A 22 -13.15 14.68 0.62
N TRP A 23 -13.89 13.93 -0.19
CA TRP A 23 -15.23 13.47 0.16
C TRP A 23 -15.19 12.67 1.46
N LEU A 24 -14.34 11.62 1.53
CA LEU A 24 -14.17 10.79 2.72
C LEU A 24 -13.90 11.60 4.00
N CYS A 25 -13.06 12.64 3.93
CA CYS A 25 -12.73 13.43 5.11
C CYS A 25 -13.77 14.46 5.50
N ASN A 26 -14.70 14.83 4.59
CA ASN A 26 -15.67 15.91 4.82
C ASN A 26 -17.11 15.39 4.99
N VAL A 27 -17.34 14.08 4.87
CA VAL A 27 -18.69 13.54 5.02
C VAL A 27 -19.22 13.70 6.46
N PRO A 28 -20.54 13.94 6.63
CA PRO A 28 -21.16 13.91 7.95
C PRO A 28 -20.97 12.56 8.64
N GLN A 29 -20.71 12.56 9.95
CA GLN A 29 -20.47 11.33 10.73
C GLN A 29 -21.78 10.69 11.22
N SER A 30 -22.78 10.63 10.35
CA SER A 30 -24.07 9.98 10.61
C SER A 30 -23.98 8.46 10.32
N SER A 31 -24.86 7.67 10.93
CA SER A 31 -24.88 6.20 10.73
C SER A 31 -25.06 5.83 9.25
N ASP A 32 -25.97 6.49 8.54
CA ASP A 32 -26.24 6.20 7.13
C ASP A 32 -25.06 6.60 6.23
N THR A 33 -24.39 7.71 6.56
CA THR A 33 -23.22 8.16 5.83
C THR A 33 -22.02 7.24 6.04
N LEU A 34 -21.80 6.76 7.27
CA LEU A 34 -20.72 5.80 7.56
C LEU A 34 -20.91 4.47 6.83
N LYS A 35 -22.15 3.97 6.71
CA LYS A 35 -22.45 2.80 5.87
C LYS A 35 -22.12 3.05 4.40
N ASP A 36 -22.35 4.26 3.90
CA ASP A 36 -21.99 4.60 2.52
C ASP A 36 -20.47 4.70 2.31
N VAL A 37 -19.75 5.25 3.31
CA VAL A 37 -18.28 5.25 3.34
C VAL A 37 -17.76 3.82 3.29
N GLU A 38 -18.19 2.96 4.23
CA GLU A 38 -17.79 1.56 4.31
C GLU A 38 -18.02 0.84 2.98
N ARG A 39 -19.24 0.95 2.43
CA ARG A 39 -19.59 0.35 1.13
C ARG A 39 -18.67 0.80 0.00
N LYS A 40 -18.28 2.08 -0.05
CA LYS A 40 -17.38 2.60 -1.10
C LYS A 40 -15.94 2.15 -0.85
N LEU A 41 -15.47 2.13 0.39
CA LEU A 41 -14.15 1.61 0.73
C LEU A 41 -14.05 0.12 0.41
N SER A 42 -15.05 -0.70 0.76
CA SER A 42 -15.05 -2.12 0.39
C SER A 42 -14.99 -2.31 -1.12
N ARG A 43 -15.70 -1.50 -1.90
CA ARG A 43 -15.58 -1.55 -3.37
C ARG A 43 -14.19 -1.13 -3.85
N LEU A 44 -13.59 -0.11 -3.25
CA LEU A 44 -12.25 0.36 -3.61
C LEU A 44 -11.19 -0.72 -3.35
N PHE A 45 -11.20 -1.32 -2.15
CA PHE A 45 -10.16 -2.25 -1.69
C PHE A 45 -10.38 -3.70 -2.16
N ASN A 46 -11.62 -4.13 -2.43
CA ASN A 46 -11.89 -5.51 -2.87
C ASN A 46 -11.79 -5.71 -4.39
N THR A 47 -11.63 -4.64 -5.18
CA THR A 47 -11.43 -4.78 -6.63
C THR A 47 -10.02 -4.33 -6.98
N GLU A 48 -9.16 -5.27 -7.40
CA GLU A 48 -7.78 -4.99 -7.79
C GLU A 48 -7.70 -3.83 -8.81
N ALA A 49 -8.66 -3.77 -9.74
CA ALA A 49 -8.76 -2.71 -10.75
C ALA A 49 -8.90 -1.29 -10.16
N CYS A 50 -9.59 -1.13 -9.02
CA CYS A 50 -9.89 0.17 -8.43
C CYS A 50 -8.61 0.83 -7.88
N LEU A 51 -7.87 0.14 -7.01
CA LEU A 51 -6.59 0.64 -6.51
C LEU A 51 -5.53 0.75 -7.62
N ASN A 52 -5.49 -0.22 -8.53
CA ASN A 52 -4.51 -0.21 -9.63
C ASN A 52 -4.69 0.97 -10.58
N GLY A 53 -5.93 1.44 -10.78
CA GLY A 53 -6.25 2.62 -11.60
C GLY A 53 -6.09 3.97 -10.88
N SER A 54 -6.11 3.97 -9.54
CA SER A 54 -6.24 5.18 -8.72
C SER A 54 -5.10 6.20 -8.88
N PHE A 55 -3.90 5.73 -9.20
CA PHE A 55 -2.68 6.55 -9.19
C PHE A 55 -1.89 6.48 -10.49
N LEU A 56 -2.54 6.17 -11.61
CA LEU A 56 -1.87 6.15 -12.92
C LEU A 56 -1.47 7.58 -13.33
N SER A 57 -0.24 7.76 -13.83
CA SER A 57 0.28 9.11 -14.18
C SER A 57 -0.45 9.77 -15.35
N LEU A 58 -1.07 8.97 -16.22
CA LEU A 58 -1.86 9.35 -17.38
C LEU A 58 -2.96 8.29 -17.60
N PRO A 59 -4.09 8.64 -18.24
CA PRO A 59 -5.19 7.72 -18.53
C PRO A 59 -4.78 6.43 -19.28
N ASP A 60 -3.71 6.49 -20.10
CA ASP A 60 -3.19 5.34 -20.88
C ASP A 60 -1.94 4.68 -20.27
N THR A 61 -1.49 5.09 -19.08
CA THR A 61 -0.27 4.53 -18.46
C THR A 61 -0.44 3.09 -17.99
N HIS A 62 -1.68 2.62 -17.89
CA HIS A 62 -1.97 1.20 -17.73
C HIS A 62 -1.26 0.38 -18.82
N PHE A 63 -1.30 0.84 -20.09
CA PHE A 63 -0.61 0.20 -21.22
C PHE A 63 0.90 0.43 -21.24
N ARG A 64 1.43 1.26 -20.34
CA ARG A 64 2.87 1.55 -20.21
C ARG A 64 3.50 0.89 -18.98
N THR A 65 2.72 0.11 -18.24
CA THR A 65 3.23 -0.62 -17.09
C THR A 65 4.03 -1.81 -17.55
N SER A 66 5.26 -1.90 -17.08
CA SER A 66 6.24 -2.88 -17.52
C SER A 66 7.18 -3.20 -16.38
N SER A 67 8.06 -4.19 -16.59
CA SER A 67 9.13 -4.51 -15.65
C SER A 67 10.04 -3.32 -15.30
N SER A 68 10.06 -2.26 -16.11
CA SER A 68 10.86 -1.06 -15.88
C SER A 68 10.06 0.17 -15.45
N ASN A 69 8.73 0.14 -15.52
CA ASN A 69 7.89 1.28 -15.19
C ASN A 69 6.61 0.85 -14.45
N PRO A 70 6.40 1.26 -13.18
CA PRO A 70 5.18 0.96 -12.45
C PRO A 70 3.94 1.70 -12.98
N GLY A 71 4.14 2.78 -13.74
CA GLY A 71 3.07 3.61 -14.29
C GLY A 71 2.32 4.45 -13.26
N ILE A 72 2.85 4.57 -12.03
CA ILE A 72 2.22 5.32 -10.94
C ILE A 72 2.78 6.74 -10.81
N ASP A 73 1.92 7.69 -10.46
CA ASP A 73 2.28 9.03 -10.02
C ASP A 73 2.44 9.07 -8.50
N LEU A 74 3.69 9.07 -8.07
CA LEU A 74 4.04 9.07 -6.64
C LEU A 74 3.58 10.35 -5.92
N ASP A 75 3.53 11.48 -6.62
CA ASP A 75 3.09 12.75 -6.02
C ASP A 75 1.59 12.75 -5.76
N GLN A 76 0.80 12.13 -6.65
CA GLN A 76 -0.62 11.87 -6.41
C GLN A 76 -0.82 10.91 -5.24
N VAL A 77 -0.05 9.82 -5.15
CA VAL A 77 -0.10 8.89 -4.00
C VAL A 77 0.12 9.67 -2.70
N ILE A 78 1.22 10.43 -2.60
CA ILE A 78 1.56 11.21 -1.40
C ILE A 78 0.43 12.20 -1.06
N THR A 79 -0.03 12.97 -2.04
CA THR A 79 -1.07 13.99 -1.84
C THR A 79 -2.37 13.38 -1.31
N VAL A 80 -2.78 12.24 -1.88
CA VAL A 80 -4.00 11.55 -1.48
C VAL A 80 -3.86 10.92 -0.09
N MET A 81 -2.73 10.26 0.20
CA MET A 81 -2.51 9.63 1.51
C MET A 81 -2.41 10.67 2.63
N GLU A 82 -1.78 11.82 2.38
CA GLU A 82 -1.78 12.94 3.33
C GLU A 82 -3.17 13.53 3.51
N LYS A 83 -4.00 13.60 2.45
CA LYS A 83 -5.39 14.00 2.62
C LYS A 83 -6.13 13.00 3.50
N LEU A 84 -5.97 11.70 3.27
CA LEU A 84 -6.62 10.66 4.05
C LEU A 84 -6.24 10.73 5.53
N ARG A 85 -4.98 11.04 5.89
CA ARG A 85 -4.55 11.25 7.29
C ARG A 85 -5.43 12.25 8.07
N SER A 86 -6.02 13.23 7.38
CA SER A 86 -6.87 14.27 8.00
C SER A 86 -8.34 13.88 8.19
N CYS A 87 -8.75 12.68 7.79
CA CYS A 87 -10.14 12.22 7.91
C CYS A 87 -10.53 11.92 9.37
N ASP A 88 -11.84 11.94 9.64
CA ASP A 88 -12.42 11.57 10.94
C ASP A 88 -11.92 10.20 11.44
N PRO A 89 -11.67 10.02 12.75
CA PRO A 89 -11.20 8.76 13.32
C PRO A 89 -12.02 7.51 12.92
N LYS A 90 -13.34 7.63 12.74
CA LYS A 90 -14.16 6.50 12.29
C LYS A 90 -13.84 6.09 10.85
N VAL A 91 -13.57 7.07 9.99
CA VAL A 91 -13.12 6.82 8.61
C VAL A 91 -11.71 6.23 8.62
N GLN A 92 -10.83 6.71 9.50
CA GLN A 92 -9.49 6.12 9.68
C GLN A 92 -9.56 4.65 10.07
N GLN A 93 -10.44 4.32 11.01
CA GLN A 93 -10.63 2.95 11.45
C GLN A 93 -11.10 2.05 10.29
N LEU A 94 -12.07 2.52 9.49
CA LEU A 94 -12.51 1.76 8.31
C LEU A 94 -11.37 1.58 7.29
N LEU A 95 -10.57 2.62 7.03
CA LEU A 95 -9.39 2.52 6.17
C LEU A 95 -8.38 1.52 6.71
N PHE A 96 -8.14 1.52 8.01
CA PHE A 96 -7.25 0.60 8.71
C PHE A 96 -7.68 -0.86 8.53
N GLU A 97 -8.95 -1.16 8.79
CA GLU A 97 -9.50 -2.52 8.66
C GLU A 97 -9.33 -3.06 7.23
N HIS A 98 -9.59 -2.23 6.20
CA HIS A 98 -9.40 -2.62 4.81
C HIS A 98 -7.92 -2.80 4.44
N ILE A 99 -7.01 -1.93 4.92
CA ILE A 99 -5.58 -2.09 4.69
C ILE A 99 -5.05 -3.37 5.34
N GLN A 100 -5.45 -3.67 6.57
CA GLN A 100 -5.10 -4.93 7.22
C GLN A 100 -5.59 -6.14 6.41
N SER A 101 -6.84 -6.10 5.93
CA SER A 101 -7.38 -7.16 5.07
C SER A 101 -6.54 -7.37 3.81
N ILE A 102 -6.09 -6.29 3.15
CA ILE A 102 -5.22 -6.41 1.96
C ILE A 102 -3.88 -7.05 2.32
N LEU A 103 -3.27 -6.65 3.44
CA LEU A 103 -1.98 -7.20 3.87
C LEU A 103 -2.04 -8.70 4.14
N LEU A 104 -3.17 -9.20 4.66
CA LEU A 104 -3.41 -10.63 4.86
C LEU A 104 -3.51 -11.40 3.54
N THR A 105 -3.96 -10.75 2.47
CA THR A 105 -4.15 -11.37 1.15
C THR A 105 -3.06 -11.00 0.15
N LEU A 106 -1.97 -10.34 0.58
CA LEU A 106 -0.89 -9.97 -0.32
C LEU A 106 -0.27 -11.24 -0.91
N PRO A 107 -0.30 -11.41 -2.24
CA PRO A 107 0.09 -12.66 -2.86
C PRO A 107 1.62 -12.84 -2.79
N GLU A 108 2.06 -14.08 -2.61
CA GLU A 108 3.49 -14.44 -2.57
C GLU A 108 4.17 -14.39 -3.95
N THR A 109 3.36 -14.38 -5.01
CA THR A 109 3.72 -14.18 -6.42
C THR A 109 2.72 -13.22 -7.03
N ALA A 110 3.18 -12.22 -7.78
CA ALA A 110 2.25 -11.25 -8.37
C ALA A 110 1.61 -11.85 -9.63
N PRO A 111 0.27 -11.90 -9.74
CA PRO A 111 -0.39 -12.42 -10.94
C PRO A 111 -0.13 -11.57 -12.19
N CYS A 112 0.24 -10.29 -12.00
CA CYS A 112 0.59 -9.33 -13.04
C CYS A 112 1.41 -8.16 -12.45
N PHE A 113 1.95 -7.28 -13.31
CA PHE A 113 2.69 -6.10 -12.83
C PHE A 113 1.82 -5.12 -12.05
N GLU A 114 0.52 -5.00 -12.36
CA GLU A 114 -0.38 -4.11 -11.64
C GLU A 114 -0.46 -4.47 -10.15
N ALA A 115 -0.45 -5.77 -9.82
CA ALA A 115 -0.45 -6.24 -8.44
C ALA A 115 0.80 -5.81 -7.64
N LEU A 116 1.93 -5.50 -8.30
CA LEU A 116 3.12 -5.00 -7.63
C LEU A 116 2.99 -3.53 -7.18
N ARG A 117 2.09 -2.74 -7.76
CA ARG A 117 1.91 -1.32 -7.40
C ARG A 117 1.50 -1.13 -5.95
N ILE A 118 0.80 -2.10 -5.36
CA ILE A 118 0.37 -2.05 -3.96
C ILE A 118 1.56 -1.90 -3.00
N TYR A 119 2.71 -2.50 -3.33
CA TYR A 119 3.95 -2.38 -2.55
C TYR A 119 4.59 -1.00 -2.64
N LEU A 120 4.21 -0.21 -3.64
CA LEU A 120 4.66 1.17 -3.81
C LEU A 120 3.68 2.18 -3.19
N ILE A 121 2.39 1.82 -3.11
CA ILE A 121 1.30 2.69 -2.63
C ILE A 121 1.15 2.59 -1.10
N LEU A 122 1.02 1.38 -0.55
CA LEU A 122 0.67 1.17 0.85
C LEU A 122 1.63 1.84 1.86
N PRO A 123 2.97 1.89 1.64
CA PRO A 123 3.86 2.53 2.59
C PRO A 123 3.53 4.01 2.87
N PHE A 124 2.81 4.70 1.99
CA PHE A 124 2.40 6.09 2.24
C PHE A 124 1.19 6.23 3.16
N CYS A 125 0.48 5.14 3.48
CA CYS A 125 -0.58 5.18 4.47
C CYS A 125 0.03 5.49 5.86
N HIS A 126 -0.46 6.54 6.52
CA HIS A 126 0.01 6.95 7.86
C HIS A 126 -0.12 5.84 8.92
N ILE A 127 -0.96 4.84 8.69
CA ILE A 127 -1.12 3.65 9.54
C ILE A 127 0.22 2.93 9.78
N PHE A 128 1.14 2.95 8.81
CA PHE A 128 2.48 2.35 8.95
C PHE A 128 3.35 3.06 10.00
N GLU A 129 3.02 4.30 10.37
CA GLU A 129 3.76 5.09 11.35
C GLU A 129 3.35 4.76 12.79
N ASN A 130 2.18 4.13 12.98
CA ASN A 130 1.72 3.79 14.32
C ASN A 130 2.50 2.58 14.85
N GLU A 131 3.19 2.79 15.97
CA GLU A 131 3.97 1.76 16.66
C GLU A 131 3.11 0.57 17.11
N GLU A 132 1.85 0.80 17.50
CA GLU A 132 0.90 -0.25 17.89
C GLU A 132 0.47 -1.11 16.70
N SER A 133 0.55 -0.55 15.49
CA SER A 133 0.21 -1.24 14.24
C SER A 133 1.38 -2.03 13.67
N PHE A 134 2.56 -2.00 14.30
CA PHE A 134 3.76 -2.65 13.78
C PHE A 134 3.55 -4.14 13.48
N GLU A 135 3.03 -4.90 14.45
CA GLU A 135 2.87 -6.35 14.32
C GLU A 135 1.79 -6.75 13.30
N THR A 136 0.80 -5.87 13.08
CA THR A 136 -0.37 -6.17 12.24
C THR A 136 -0.32 -5.52 10.86
N VAL A 137 0.59 -4.56 10.64
CA VAL A 137 0.72 -3.80 9.39
C VAL A 137 2.16 -3.82 8.88
N SER A 138 3.07 -3.12 9.56
CA SER A 138 4.42 -2.86 9.03
C SER A 138 5.26 -4.13 8.91
N ALA A 139 5.13 -5.06 9.86
CA ALA A 139 5.82 -6.35 9.86
C ALA A 139 5.28 -7.30 8.77
N PRO A 140 3.96 -7.58 8.68
CA PRO A 140 3.39 -8.36 7.58
C PRO A 140 3.75 -7.83 6.20
N PHE A 141 3.74 -6.50 6.01
CA PHE A 141 4.16 -5.89 4.75
C PHE A 141 5.62 -6.18 4.41
N ALA A 142 6.55 -5.97 5.36
CA ALA A 142 7.97 -6.23 5.15
C ALA A 142 8.23 -7.70 4.81
N GLN A 143 7.54 -8.62 5.50
CA GLN A 143 7.60 -10.05 5.22
C GLN A 143 7.07 -10.38 3.82
N ALA A 144 5.93 -9.81 3.41
CA ALA A 144 5.37 -10.01 2.06
C ALA A 144 6.33 -9.52 0.96
N ALA A 145 6.89 -8.32 1.12
CA ALA A 145 7.88 -7.76 0.18
C ALA A 145 9.17 -8.61 0.11
N THR A 146 9.53 -9.28 1.21
CA THR A 146 10.69 -10.18 1.28
C THR A 146 10.41 -11.53 0.63
N ARG A 147 9.19 -12.09 0.77
CA ARG A 147 8.79 -13.34 0.11
C ARG A 147 8.86 -13.20 -1.42
N LEU A 148 8.41 -12.06 -1.96
CA LEU A 148 8.50 -11.76 -3.40
C LEU A 148 9.93 -11.77 -3.94
N LYS A 149 10.95 -11.46 -3.12
CA LYS A 149 12.36 -11.41 -3.57
C LYS A 149 12.83 -12.69 -4.26
N LYS A 150 12.25 -13.84 -3.91
CA LYS A 150 12.60 -15.16 -4.46
C LYS A 150 11.97 -15.42 -5.84
N THR A 151 11.20 -14.48 -6.39
CA THR A 151 10.45 -14.63 -7.64
C THR A 151 10.95 -13.67 -8.74
N ALA A 152 10.44 -13.83 -9.97
CA ALA A 152 10.70 -12.86 -11.04
C ALA A 152 10.08 -11.48 -10.72
N ASP A 153 8.93 -11.48 -10.05
CA ASP A 153 8.21 -10.27 -9.65
C ASP A 153 8.99 -9.48 -8.61
N GLY A 154 9.69 -10.17 -7.70
CA GLY A 154 10.60 -9.52 -6.75
C GLY A 154 11.69 -8.70 -7.43
N ARG A 155 12.26 -9.19 -8.54
CA ARG A 155 13.27 -8.43 -9.30
C ARG A 155 12.69 -7.18 -9.94
N VAL A 156 11.45 -7.25 -10.40
CA VAL A 156 10.73 -6.09 -10.95
C VAL A 156 10.45 -5.07 -9.86
N LEU A 157 9.95 -5.51 -8.70
CA LEU A 157 9.72 -4.64 -7.56
C LEU A 157 11.02 -3.97 -7.09
N ASP A 158 12.12 -4.72 -6.98
CA ASP A 158 13.43 -4.18 -6.59
C ASP A 158 13.89 -3.12 -7.60
N TYR A 159 13.74 -3.39 -8.90
CA TYR A 159 14.05 -2.40 -9.94
C TYR A 159 13.18 -1.13 -9.79
N TRP A 160 11.87 -1.28 -9.59
CA TRP A 160 10.99 -0.13 -9.38
C TRP A 160 11.37 0.67 -8.14
N ILE A 161 11.63 0.03 -7.00
CA ILE A 161 12.01 0.70 -5.75
C ILE A 161 13.26 1.57 -5.95
N LEU A 162 14.25 1.09 -6.69
CA LEU A 162 15.48 1.83 -6.99
C LEU A 162 15.26 3.05 -7.91
N HIS A 163 14.24 3.00 -8.77
CA HIS A 163 14.06 3.99 -9.84
C HIS A 163 12.83 4.90 -9.68
N ILE A 164 11.91 4.57 -8.77
CA ILE A 164 10.65 5.31 -8.59
C ILE A 164 10.83 6.70 -7.97
N GLY A 165 11.96 6.91 -7.29
CA GLY A 165 12.39 8.23 -6.83
C GLY A 165 12.66 8.31 -5.33
N ARG A 166 13.36 9.39 -4.94
CA ARG A 166 13.90 9.58 -3.59
C ARG A 166 12.82 9.65 -2.50
N LYS A 167 11.61 10.13 -2.83
CA LYS A 167 10.51 10.24 -1.85
C LYS A 167 10.08 8.85 -1.33
N PHE A 168 10.08 7.84 -2.19
CA PHE A 168 9.77 6.46 -1.78
C PHE A 168 10.86 5.90 -0.85
N VAL A 169 12.13 6.03 -1.26
CA VAL A 169 13.29 5.58 -0.46
C VAL A 169 13.27 6.22 0.94
N GLN A 170 13.08 7.54 0.99
CA GLN A 170 12.97 8.26 2.26
C GLN A 170 11.82 7.73 3.12
N ARG A 171 10.65 7.50 2.52
CA ARG A 171 9.49 6.97 3.22
C ARG A 171 9.77 5.61 3.87
N ILE A 172 10.40 4.68 3.14
CA ILE A 172 10.77 3.36 3.68
C ILE A 172 11.74 3.52 4.86
N ILE A 173 12.74 4.40 4.75
CA ILE A 173 13.69 4.64 5.85
C ILE A 173 12.98 5.19 7.09
N GLU A 174 12.09 6.16 6.92
CA GLU A 174 11.32 6.77 8.01
C GLU A 174 10.44 5.75 8.75
N LEU A 175 9.80 4.84 8.01
CA LEU A 175 8.98 3.79 8.60
C LEU A 175 9.81 2.74 9.35
N TYR A 176 10.90 2.27 8.75
CA TYR A 176 11.53 1.03 9.17
C TYR A 176 12.77 1.20 10.04
N LYS A 177 13.48 2.33 9.94
CA LYS A 177 14.66 2.58 10.80
C LYS A 177 14.30 2.64 12.29
N PRO A 178 13.24 3.34 12.75
CA PRO A 178 12.86 3.35 14.16
C PRO A 178 12.50 1.94 14.67
N LEU A 179 11.84 1.15 13.81
CA LEU A 179 11.45 -0.22 14.14
C LEU A 179 12.67 -1.13 14.36
N VAL A 180 13.70 -1.05 13.51
CA VAL A 180 14.95 -1.80 13.72
C VAL A 180 15.58 -1.46 15.07
N VAL A 181 15.65 -0.17 15.42
CA VAL A 181 16.19 0.27 16.72
C VAL A 181 15.39 -0.32 17.87
N LYS A 182 14.06 -0.28 17.81
CA LYS A 182 13.17 -0.84 18.82
C LYS A 182 13.37 -2.35 18.98
N ILE A 183 13.42 -3.11 17.88
CA ILE A 183 13.61 -4.57 17.92
C ILE A 183 14.96 -4.92 18.57
N ILE A 184 16.04 -4.21 18.20
CA ILE A 184 17.37 -4.42 18.80
C ILE A 184 17.35 -4.13 20.30
N GLN A 185 16.68 -3.06 20.73
CA GLN A 185 16.55 -2.71 22.15
C GLN A 185 15.79 -3.81 22.92
N ILE A 186 14.68 -4.32 22.38
CA ILE A 186 13.93 -5.43 23.00
C ILE A 186 14.80 -6.67 23.14
N ASN A 187 15.51 -7.06 22.07
CA ASN A 187 16.40 -8.23 22.09
C ASN A 187 17.55 -8.09 23.10
N SER A 188 18.06 -6.87 23.30
CA SER A 188 19.12 -6.61 24.30
C SER A 188 18.65 -6.77 25.75
N MET A 189 17.34 -6.75 26.01
CA MET A 189 16.75 -6.90 27.36
C MET A 189 16.41 -8.34 27.75
N GLY A 190 16.67 -9.34 26.88
CA GLY A 190 16.66 -10.77 27.26
C GLY A 190 15.29 -11.47 27.30
N SER A 191 14.25 -10.96 26.63
CA SER A 191 12.94 -11.63 26.55
C SER A 191 12.92 -12.77 25.49
N THR A 192 12.91 -14.03 25.95
CA THR A 192 13.17 -15.23 25.13
C THR A 192 12.05 -15.68 24.17
N LEU A 193 10.78 -15.34 24.39
CA LEU A 193 9.65 -15.79 23.56
C LEU A 193 9.34 -14.85 22.37
N ALA A 194 9.78 -13.59 22.43
CA ALA A 194 9.65 -12.63 21.34
C ALA A 194 10.73 -12.82 20.27
N THR A 195 11.82 -13.52 20.58
CA THR A 195 13.06 -13.45 19.81
C THR A 195 12.96 -13.98 18.37
N GLU A 196 12.29 -15.11 18.13
CA GLU A 196 12.25 -15.71 16.77
C GLU A 196 11.38 -14.91 15.79
N GLN A 197 10.17 -14.53 16.20
CA GLN A 197 9.28 -13.74 15.34
C GLN A 197 9.89 -12.36 15.07
N TYR A 198 10.44 -11.71 16.09
CA TYR A 198 11.10 -10.42 15.94
C TYR A 198 12.39 -10.51 15.12
N GLN A 199 13.08 -11.66 15.13
CA GLN A 199 14.21 -11.93 14.26
C GLN A 199 13.79 -12.04 12.79
N ILE A 200 12.73 -12.79 12.47
CA ILE A 200 12.19 -12.89 11.09
C ILE A 200 11.77 -11.51 10.58
N VAL A 201 11.11 -10.72 11.43
CA VAL A 201 10.70 -9.36 11.07
C VAL A 201 11.92 -8.45 10.90
N LEU A 202 12.91 -8.52 11.79
CA LEU A 202 14.16 -7.77 11.66
C LEU A 202 14.87 -8.08 10.35
N GLU A 203 14.97 -9.36 9.98
CA GLU A 203 15.54 -9.77 8.70
C GLU A 203 14.76 -9.19 7.51
N ALA A 204 13.43 -9.30 7.51
CA ALA A 204 12.59 -8.75 6.46
C ALA A 204 12.72 -7.22 6.33
N VAL A 205 12.77 -6.51 7.46
CA VAL A 205 12.94 -5.06 7.51
C VAL A 205 14.33 -4.63 7.02
N LEU A 206 15.38 -5.31 7.47
CA LEU A 206 16.75 -5.04 7.01
C LEU A 206 16.90 -5.31 5.51
N GLU A 207 16.26 -6.36 5.00
CA GLU A 207 16.24 -6.63 3.56
C GLU A 207 15.55 -5.51 2.78
N LEU A 208 14.42 -5.01 3.25
CA LEU A 208 13.74 -3.87 2.63
C LEU A 208 14.60 -2.59 2.67
N LEU A 209 15.30 -2.33 3.78
CA LEU A 209 16.21 -1.20 3.90
C LEU A 209 17.44 -1.33 2.99
N LYS A 210 17.99 -2.54 2.80
CA LYS A 210 19.08 -2.79 1.85
C LYS A 210 18.66 -2.47 0.41
N LYS A 211 17.41 -2.76 0.03
CA LYS A 211 16.89 -2.47 -1.32
C LYS A 211 16.90 -0.98 -1.64
N VAL A 212 16.72 -0.11 -0.65
CA VAL A 212 16.62 1.35 -0.86
C VAL A 212 17.94 2.11 -0.67
N HIS A 213 19.04 1.42 -0.31
CA HIS A 213 20.33 2.04 -0.01
C HIS A 213 21.36 1.94 -1.15
N ASN A 214 21.10 1.13 -2.18
CA ASN A 214 22.03 0.91 -3.30
C ASN A 214 21.76 1.83 -4.50
#